data_AF-A0A1B9AJQ5-F1
#
_entry.id   AF-A0A1B9AJQ5-F1
#
_cell.length_a   1.000
_cell.length_b   1.000
_cell.length_c   1.000
_cell.angle_alpha   90.00
_cell.angle_beta   90.00
_cell.angle_gamma   90.00
#
_symmetry.space_group_name_H-M   'P 1'
#
loop_
_entity.id
_entity.type
_entity.pdbx_description
1 polymer ?
#
loop_
_entity_poly.entity_id
_entity_poly.type
_entity_poly.pdbx_seq_one_letter_code
_entity_poly.pdbx_strand_id
1 'polypeptide(L)'
;MFDWEEVERTFKNYLNYGQVAGPVMMYVMIAPVVSLIVASWVLFFIFTIVLFLQLFIGWRVWRSGLERESHQRVMAFFMFFNFGLHAVMPLFFFTFGTIYFYISLGIYLLLLFFLFTKTKVIAEAIHDPADSWIGKGFLIATVVIAFIAIPGQYRPSEGIIMQLMDNKVKAIYLPTAMYLLGLLLTFLVPVFFYPAQFEVGAADDHPKGRKKLSRAERKALKARKANKFSETDVHKG
;
A
#
# COMPACT_ATOMS: atom_id res chain seq x y z
N MET A 1 -8.90 -34.96 -10.31
CA MET A 1 -7.43 -34.91 -10.31
C MET A 1 -7.05 -33.45 -10.22
N PHE A 2 -6.29 -33.05 -9.20
CA PHE A 2 -5.93 -31.65 -8.97
C PHE A 2 -4.86 -31.27 -10.00
N ASP A 3 -5.16 -30.34 -10.90
CA ASP A 3 -4.21 -29.89 -11.94
C ASP A 3 -3.21 -28.91 -11.33
N TRP A 4 -2.08 -29.44 -10.86
CA TRP A 4 -1.02 -28.66 -10.24
C TRP A 4 -0.39 -27.66 -11.21
N GLU A 5 -0.33 -27.96 -12.52
CA GLU A 5 0.21 -27.03 -13.51
C GLU A 5 -0.70 -25.81 -13.68
N GLU A 6 -2.02 -26.00 -13.64
CA GLU A 6 -2.97 -24.90 -13.68
C GLU A 6 -2.86 -24.00 -12.44
N VAL A 7 -2.70 -24.59 -11.25
CA VAL A 7 -2.53 -23.85 -9.99
C VAL A 7 -1.24 -23.04 -10.02
N GLU A 8 -0.13 -23.65 -10.42
CA GLU A 8 1.17 -23.00 -10.50
C GLU A 8 1.15 -21.84 -11.50
N ARG A 9 0.60 -22.05 -12.70
CA ARG A 9 0.47 -21.01 -13.73
C ARG A 9 -0.40 -19.85 -13.23
N THR A 10 -1.48 -20.15 -12.52
CA THR A 10 -2.39 -19.16 -11.95
C THR A 10 -1.67 -18.33 -10.88
N PHE A 11 -0.90 -18.98 -10.00
CA PHE A 11 -0.12 -18.30 -8.97
C PHE A 11 1.02 -17.44 -9.55
N LYS A 12 1.78 -17.95 -10.53
CA LYS A 12 2.80 -17.16 -11.24
C LYS A 12 2.19 -15.94 -11.93
N ASN A 13 1.01 -16.09 -12.52
CA ASN A 13 0.30 -14.96 -13.13
C ASN A 13 -0.19 -13.95 -12.08
N TYR A 14 -0.62 -14.40 -10.91
CA TYR A 14 -0.97 -13.52 -9.80
C TYR A 14 0.22 -12.69 -9.33
N LEU A 15 1.38 -13.32 -9.12
CA LEU A 15 2.60 -12.62 -8.71
C LEU A 15 3.05 -11.57 -9.75
N ASN A 16 3.09 -11.95 -11.02
CA ASN A 16 3.64 -11.10 -12.08
C ASN A 16 2.65 -10.03 -12.59
N TYR A 17 1.38 -10.39 -12.80
CA TYR A 17 0.38 -9.51 -13.41
C TYR A 17 -0.56 -8.85 -12.41
N GLY A 18 -0.70 -9.40 -11.21
CA GLY A 18 -1.46 -8.78 -10.12
C GLY A 18 -0.73 -7.62 -9.43
N GLN A 19 0.52 -7.31 -9.83
CA GLN A 19 1.39 -6.36 -9.13
C GLN A 19 1.59 -6.71 -7.65
N VAL A 20 1.47 -7.99 -7.33
CA VAL A 20 1.55 -8.52 -5.96
C VAL A 20 3.00 -8.82 -5.56
N ALA A 21 3.87 -9.12 -6.53
CA ALA A 21 5.28 -9.39 -6.26
C ALA A 21 5.98 -8.25 -5.49
N GLY A 22 5.71 -6.98 -5.80
CA GLY A 22 6.32 -5.84 -5.11
C GLY A 22 5.95 -5.79 -3.62
N PRO A 23 4.66 -5.67 -3.27
CA PRO A 23 4.20 -5.72 -1.88
C PRO A 23 4.65 -7.00 -1.17
N VAL A 24 4.56 -8.16 -1.80
CA VAL A 24 4.96 -9.43 -1.16
C VAL A 24 6.46 -9.50 -0.90
N MET A 25 7.30 -9.10 -1.87
CA MET A 25 8.76 -9.05 -1.68
C MET A 25 9.14 -8.05 -0.60
N MET A 26 8.49 -6.88 -0.59
CA MET A 26 8.70 -5.88 0.45
C MET A 26 8.40 -6.47 1.83
N TYR A 27 7.33 -7.24 1.99
CA TYR A 27 6.99 -7.86 3.28
C TYR A 27 7.88 -9.02 3.65
N VAL A 28 8.18 -9.90 2.70
CA VAL A 28 9.06 -11.04 2.95
C VAL A 28 10.47 -10.55 3.32
N MET A 29 10.89 -9.38 2.84
CA MET A 29 12.15 -8.76 3.27
C MET A 29 12.02 -7.98 4.58
N ILE A 30 10.98 -7.15 4.75
CA ILE A 30 10.87 -6.26 5.91
C ILE A 30 10.36 -6.96 7.16
N ALA A 31 9.42 -7.90 7.05
CA ALA A 31 8.85 -8.57 8.21
C ALA A 31 9.92 -9.37 8.99
N PRO A 32 10.82 -10.14 8.36
CA PRO A 32 11.94 -10.76 9.08
C PRO A 32 12.93 -9.75 9.64
N VAL A 33 13.26 -8.68 8.91
CA VAL A 33 14.18 -7.64 9.40
C VAL A 33 13.62 -6.95 10.63
N VAL A 34 12.34 -6.56 10.61
CA VAL A 34 11.66 -5.95 11.76
C VAL A 34 11.48 -6.95 12.90
N SER A 35 11.23 -8.22 12.60
CA SER A 35 11.15 -9.26 13.63
C SER A 35 12.51 -9.55 14.30
N LEU A 36 13.60 -9.47 13.54
CA LEU A 36 14.98 -9.59 14.05
C LEU A 36 15.37 -8.37 14.91
N ILE A 37 14.92 -7.16 14.55
CA ILE A 37 15.11 -5.96 15.38
C ILE A 37 14.44 -6.11 16.76
N VAL A 38 13.33 -6.85 16.81
CA VAL A 38 12.45 -6.90 17.98
C VAL A 38 12.72 -8.10 18.89
N ALA A 39 13.47 -9.12 18.41
CA ALA A 39 13.81 -10.35 19.15
C ALA A 39 12.62 -11.02 19.88
N SER A 40 11.39 -10.81 19.37
CA SER A 40 10.16 -11.31 19.99
C SER A 40 9.45 -12.27 19.05
N TRP A 41 9.42 -13.54 19.46
CA TRP A 41 8.67 -14.58 18.77
C TRP A 41 7.18 -14.25 18.66
N VAL A 42 6.60 -13.62 19.68
CA VAL A 42 5.18 -13.24 19.70
C VAL A 42 4.86 -12.26 18.58
N LEU A 43 5.68 -11.20 18.45
CA LEU A 43 5.47 -10.19 17.40
C LEU A 43 5.73 -10.78 16.02
N PHE A 44 6.75 -11.63 15.87
CA PHE A 44 6.98 -12.39 14.63
C PHE A 44 5.75 -13.19 14.18
N PHE A 45 5.12 -13.95 15.09
CA PHE A 45 3.92 -14.73 14.76
C PHE A 45 2.74 -13.84 14.37
N ILE A 46 2.51 -12.75 15.10
CA ILE A 46 1.44 -11.80 14.78
C ILE A 46 1.63 -11.23 13.36
N PHE A 47 2.84 -10.77 13.01
CA PHE A 47 3.11 -10.23 11.68
C PHE A 47 2.98 -11.28 10.58
N THR A 48 3.43 -12.50 10.85
CA THR A 48 3.30 -13.62 9.92
C THR A 48 1.83 -13.92 9.64
N ILE A 49 0.98 -13.96 10.67
CA ILE A 49 -0.47 -14.15 10.53
C ILE A 49 -1.10 -13.00 9.72
N VAL A 50 -0.74 -11.76 10.04
CA VAL A 50 -1.24 -10.57 9.33
C VAL A 50 -0.85 -10.62 7.84
N LEU A 51 0.37 -11.03 7.52
CA LEU A 51 0.82 -11.23 6.14
C LEU A 51 0.00 -12.31 5.42
N PHE A 52 -0.19 -13.47 6.03
CA PHE A 52 -0.99 -14.55 5.43
C PHE A 52 -2.44 -14.12 5.17
N LEU A 53 -3.05 -13.36 6.09
CA LEU A 53 -4.39 -12.82 5.91
C LEU A 53 -4.45 -11.87 4.70
N GLN A 54 -3.48 -10.97 4.57
CA GLN A 54 -3.43 -10.02 3.45
C GLN A 54 -3.21 -10.72 2.11
N LEU A 55 -2.30 -11.70 2.07
CA LEU A 55 -2.08 -12.55 0.89
C LEU A 55 -3.36 -13.28 0.49
N PHE A 56 -4.08 -13.84 1.47
CA PHE A 56 -5.32 -14.56 1.24
C PHE A 56 -6.43 -13.64 0.71
N ILE A 57 -6.59 -12.45 1.29
CA ILE A 57 -7.57 -11.45 0.81
C ILE A 57 -7.20 -11.00 -0.61
N GLY A 58 -5.95 -10.65 -0.87
CA GLY A 58 -5.47 -10.24 -2.19
C GLY A 58 -5.73 -11.33 -3.24
N TRP A 59 -5.45 -12.59 -2.88
CA TRP A 59 -5.72 -13.75 -3.73
C TRP A 59 -7.21 -13.93 -4.01
N ARG A 60 -8.06 -13.83 -2.98
CA ARG A 60 -9.51 -13.94 -3.14
C ARG A 60 -10.06 -12.84 -4.06
N VAL A 61 -9.63 -11.61 -3.86
CA VAL A 61 -10.02 -10.45 -4.68
C VAL A 61 -9.59 -10.68 -6.13
N TRP A 62 -8.36 -11.11 -6.37
CA TRP A 62 -7.88 -11.40 -7.72
C TRP A 62 -8.65 -12.54 -8.40
N ARG A 63 -8.92 -13.64 -7.67
CA ARG A 63 -9.64 -14.80 -8.20
C ARG A 63 -11.11 -14.50 -8.48
N SER A 64 -11.72 -13.57 -7.76
CA SER A 64 -13.12 -13.20 -7.95
C SER A 64 -13.42 -12.51 -9.28
N GLY A 65 -12.39 -12.19 -10.08
CA GLY A 65 -12.57 -11.55 -11.39
C GLY A 65 -13.02 -10.10 -11.29
N LEU A 66 -12.90 -9.48 -10.11
CA LEU A 66 -13.09 -8.05 -9.92
C LEU A 66 -12.19 -7.25 -10.87
N GLU A 67 -12.64 -6.05 -11.22
CA GLU A 67 -11.88 -5.15 -12.08
C GLU A 67 -10.44 -4.99 -11.55
N ARG A 68 -9.46 -4.97 -12.47
CA ARG A 68 -8.04 -4.87 -12.14
C ARG A 68 -7.75 -3.71 -11.17
N GLU A 69 -8.49 -2.62 -11.31
CA GLU A 69 -8.43 -1.47 -10.41
C GLU A 69 -8.80 -1.79 -8.97
N SER A 70 -9.86 -2.56 -8.75
CA SER A 70 -10.28 -2.96 -7.40
C SER A 70 -9.20 -3.79 -6.72
N HIS A 71 -8.53 -4.68 -7.47
CA HIS A 71 -7.40 -5.43 -6.96
C HIS A 71 -6.21 -4.52 -6.63
N GLN A 72 -5.86 -3.58 -7.50
CA GLN A 72 -4.78 -2.62 -7.27
C GLN A 72 -5.05 -1.74 -6.05
N ARG A 73 -6.30 -1.30 -5.82
CA ARG A 73 -6.71 -0.55 -4.63
C ARG A 73 -6.50 -1.35 -3.35
N VAL A 74 -6.86 -2.63 -3.34
CA VAL A 74 -6.62 -3.53 -2.21
C VAL A 74 -5.12 -3.73 -1.95
N MET A 75 -4.32 -3.89 -3.00
CA MET A 75 -2.87 -4.04 -2.86
C MET A 75 -2.18 -2.76 -2.38
N ALA A 76 -2.61 -1.60 -2.87
CA ALA A 76 -2.14 -0.30 -2.40
C ALA A 76 -2.52 -0.07 -0.92
N PHE A 77 -3.76 -0.42 -0.55
CA PHE A 77 -4.20 -0.43 0.85
C PHE A 77 -3.26 -1.25 1.73
N PHE A 78 -2.96 -2.50 1.36
CA PHE A 78 -2.05 -3.34 2.14
C PHE A 78 -0.66 -2.73 2.25
N MET A 79 -0.12 -2.23 1.16
CA MET A 79 1.19 -1.56 1.14
C MET A 79 1.22 -0.40 2.15
N PHE A 80 0.30 0.56 2.07
CA PHE A 80 0.28 1.72 2.96
C PHE A 80 -0.03 1.37 4.41
N PHE A 81 -0.97 0.46 4.66
CA PHE A 81 -1.26 -0.03 6.00
C PHE A 81 0.00 -0.63 6.65
N ASN A 82 0.81 -1.35 5.88
CA ASN A 82 2.00 -1.98 6.43
C ASN A 82 3.17 -1.01 6.52
N PHE A 83 3.34 -0.07 5.60
CA PHE A 83 4.29 1.04 5.81
C PHE A 83 4.00 1.77 7.13
N GLY A 84 2.74 2.13 7.38
CA GLY A 84 2.32 2.75 8.63
C GLY A 84 2.61 1.87 9.85
N LEU A 85 2.24 0.59 9.78
CA LEU A 85 2.47 -0.37 10.85
C LEU A 85 3.97 -0.57 11.16
N HIS A 86 4.83 -0.71 10.15
CA HIS A 86 6.27 -0.88 10.36
C HIS A 86 6.93 0.41 10.87
N ALA A 87 6.43 1.59 10.46
CA ALA A 87 6.96 2.87 10.94
C ALA A 87 6.67 3.12 12.43
N VAL A 88 5.56 2.60 12.98
CA VAL A 88 5.27 2.71 14.43
C VAL A 88 6.04 1.70 15.30
N MET A 89 6.60 0.64 14.70
CA MET A 89 7.24 -0.45 15.45
C MET A 89 8.45 -0.06 16.29
N PRO A 90 9.38 0.81 15.84
CA PRO A 90 10.52 1.18 16.66
C PRO A 90 10.12 1.75 18.03
N LEU A 91 9.04 2.54 18.09
CA LEU A 91 8.56 3.08 19.36
C LEU A 91 7.89 2.01 20.22
N PHE A 92 7.07 1.13 19.63
CA PHE A 92 6.49 0.00 20.36
C PHE A 92 7.56 -0.92 20.95
N PHE A 93 8.64 -1.16 20.20
CA PHE A 93 9.79 -1.91 20.69
C PHE A 93 10.46 -1.20 21.85
N PHE A 94 10.84 0.06 21.66
CA PHE A 94 11.56 0.84 22.66
C PHE A 94 10.78 0.98 23.97
N THR A 95 9.45 0.98 23.89
CA THR A 95 8.56 1.14 25.05
C THR A 95 7.97 -0.18 25.56
N PHE A 96 8.29 -1.32 24.95
CA PHE A 96 7.65 -2.61 25.24
C PHE A 96 7.71 -2.97 26.73
N GLY A 97 6.58 -3.40 27.29
CA GLY A 97 6.47 -3.74 28.71
C GLY A 97 6.34 -2.54 29.67
N THR A 98 6.35 -1.30 29.15
CA THR A 98 6.13 -0.07 29.94
C THR A 98 4.74 0.52 29.73
N ILE A 99 4.34 1.48 30.57
CA ILE A 99 3.07 2.21 30.38
C ILE A 99 3.01 2.96 29.03
N TYR A 100 4.15 3.44 28.52
CA TYR A 100 4.23 4.16 27.26
C TYR A 100 3.91 3.28 26.04
N PHE A 101 4.15 1.97 26.14
CA PHE A 101 3.73 1.02 25.11
C PHE A 101 2.20 0.98 25.02
N TYR A 102 1.51 0.84 26.15
CA TYR A 102 0.03 0.80 26.14
C TYR A 102 -0.58 2.12 25.69
N ILE A 103 0.03 3.26 26.03
CA ILE A 103 -0.42 4.58 25.57
C ILE A 103 -0.26 4.68 24.05
N SER A 104 0.93 4.40 23.52
CA SER A 104 1.21 4.50 22.07
C SER A 104 0.40 3.48 21.26
N LEU A 105 0.23 2.26 21.77
CA LEU A 105 -0.65 1.26 21.17
C LEU A 105 -2.10 1.72 21.19
N GLY A 106 -2.58 2.26 22.30
CA GLY A 106 -3.95 2.78 22.43
C GLY A 106 -4.24 3.91 21.44
N ILE A 107 -3.31 4.87 21.29
CA ILE A 107 -3.42 5.95 20.29
C ILE A 107 -3.48 5.36 18.87
N TYR A 108 -2.61 4.41 18.55
CA TYR A 108 -2.57 3.78 17.23
C TYR A 108 -3.86 3.00 16.93
N LEU A 109 -4.37 2.22 17.89
CA LEU A 109 -5.62 1.46 17.74
C LEU A 109 -6.84 2.37 17.63
N LEU A 110 -6.88 3.46 18.39
CA LEU A 110 -7.95 4.46 18.31
C LEU A 110 -7.94 5.13 16.93
N LEU A 111 -6.75 5.48 16.42
CA LEU A 111 -6.61 6.02 15.07
C LEU A 111 -7.10 5.01 14.02
N LEU A 112 -6.69 3.75 14.11
CA LEU A 112 -7.16 2.71 13.19
C LEU A 112 -8.68 2.55 13.25
N PHE A 113 -9.25 2.48 14.45
CA PHE A 113 -10.70 2.38 14.62
C PHE A 113 -11.42 3.58 14.01
N PHE A 114 -10.92 4.79 14.24
CA PHE A 114 -11.45 6.01 13.62
C PHE A 114 -11.35 5.95 12.08
N LEU A 115 -10.21 5.53 11.55
CA LEU A 115 -9.99 5.42 10.11
C LEU A 115 -10.93 4.42 9.44
N PHE A 116 -11.14 3.24 10.05
CA PHE A 116 -12.04 2.22 9.51
C PHE A 116 -13.52 2.61 9.62
N THR A 117 -13.91 3.36 10.66
CA THR A 117 -15.30 3.79 10.85
C THR A 117 -15.66 5.02 10.01
N LYS A 118 -14.68 5.86 9.69
CA LYS A 118 -14.87 7.12 8.93
C LYS A 118 -14.15 7.12 7.57
N THR A 119 -13.84 5.94 7.03
CA THR A 119 -13.07 5.76 5.79
C THR A 119 -13.49 6.71 4.66
N LYS A 120 -14.78 6.76 4.32
CA LYS A 120 -15.31 7.60 3.24
C LYS A 120 -15.10 9.10 3.51
N VAL A 121 -15.46 9.57 4.71
CA VAL A 121 -15.35 10.98 5.11
C VAL A 121 -13.90 11.45 5.10
N ILE A 122 -12.98 10.59 5.56
CA ILE A 122 -11.54 10.92 5.59
C ILE A 122 -10.97 10.96 4.17
N ALA A 123 -11.35 10.01 3.31
CA ALA A 123 -10.91 10.03 1.91
C ALA A 123 -11.38 11.30 1.20
N GLU A 124 -12.67 11.65 1.31
CA GLU A 124 -13.23 12.90 0.75
C GLU A 124 -12.51 14.14 1.30
N ALA A 125 -12.24 14.17 2.61
CA ALA A 125 -11.51 15.26 3.26
C ALA A 125 -10.06 15.42 2.80
N ILE A 126 -9.38 14.33 2.42
CA ILE A 126 -8.00 14.39 1.91
C ILE A 126 -7.99 14.85 0.45
N HIS A 127 -8.99 14.44 -0.34
CA HIS A 127 -9.12 14.87 -1.74
C HIS A 127 -9.50 16.34 -1.86
N ASP A 128 -10.40 16.83 -0.99
CA ASP A 128 -10.77 18.24 -0.90
C ASP A 128 -10.52 18.80 0.52
N PRO A 129 -9.27 19.21 0.80
CA PRO A 129 -8.90 19.71 2.11
C PRO A 129 -9.37 21.14 2.38
N ALA A 130 -9.83 21.89 1.36
CA ALA A 130 -10.23 23.29 1.54
C ALA A 130 -11.54 23.41 2.33
N ASP A 131 -12.45 22.46 2.14
CA ASP A 131 -13.78 22.47 2.77
C ASP A 131 -13.88 21.57 4.00
N SER A 132 -12.85 20.76 4.29
CA SER A 132 -12.85 19.82 5.41
C SER A 132 -11.91 20.21 6.55
N TRP A 133 -12.43 20.23 7.77
CA TRP A 133 -11.62 20.39 8.98
C TRP A 133 -10.63 19.22 9.17
N ILE A 134 -11.01 18.01 8.74
CA ILE A 134 -10.15 16.82 8.79
C ILE A 134 -8.99 17.00 7.80
N GLY A 135 -9.29 17.48 6.59
CA GLY A 135 -8.29 17.74 5.55
C GLY A 135 -7.29 18.82 5.98
N LYS A 136 -7.78 19.95 6.51
CA LYS A 136 -6.93 21.00 7.09
C LYS A 136 -6.07 20.47 8.24
N GLY A 137 -6.67 19.71 9.15
CA GLY A 137 -5.95 19.07 10.26
C GLY A 137 -4.85 18.14 9.78
N PHE A 138 -5.13 17.32 8.76
CA PHE A 138 -4.15 16.44 8.13
C PHE A 138 -2.98 17.22 7.49
N LEU A 139 -3.27 18.30 6.75
CA LEU A 139 -2.22 19.14 6.16
C LEU A 139 -1.34 19.80 7.24
N ILE A 140 -1.96 20.37 8.27
CA ILE A 140 -1.22 20.99 9.39
C ILE A 140 -0.37 19.94 10.10
N ALA A 141 -0.92 18.78 10.42
CA ALA A 141 -0.20 17.68 11.05
C ALA A 141 0.96 17.19 10.16
N THR A 142 0.75 17.09 8.85
CA THR A 142 1.80 16.72 7.88
C THR A 142 2.97 17.69 7.96
N VAL A 143 2.69 19.00 7.95
CA VAL A 143 3.73 20.03 8.03
C VAL A 143 4.47 19.94 9.36
N VAL A 144 3.75 19.88 10.48
CA VAL A 144 4.35 19.78 11.81
C VAL A 144 5.21 18.52 11.95
N ILE A 145 4.70 17.36 11.53
CA ILE A 145 5.43 16.09 11.57
C ILE A 145 6.64 16.14 10.64
N ALA A 146 6.53 16.73 9.44
CA ALA A 146 7.67 16.89 8.54
C ALA A 146 8.78 17.72 9.21
N PHE A 147 8.46 18.83 9.87
CA PHE A 147 9.44 19.62 10.63
C PHE A 147 10.08 18.84 11.78
N ILE A 148 9.31 18.01 12.48
CA ILE A 148 9.83 17.15 13.55
C ILE A 148 10.63 15.97 12.99
N ALA A 149 10.30 15.47 11.81
CA ALA A 149 10.89 14.26 11.25
C ALA A 149 12.12 14.51 10.37
N ILE A 150 12.37 15.76 9.93
CA ILE A 150 13.60 16.11 9.20
C ILE A 150 14.80 15.81 10.11
N PRO A 151 15.65 14.84 9.74
CA PRO A 151 16.80 14.50 10.54
C PRO A 151 17.86 15.59 10.31
N GLY A 152 18.14 16.40 11.33
CA GLY A 152 19.29 17.31 11.33
C GLY A 152 20.66 16.60 11.27
N GLN A 153 20.69 15.27 11.13
CA GLN A 153 21.90 14.47 11.28
C GLN A 153 22.86 14.55 10.08
N TYR A 154 22.38 14.91 8.88
CA TYR A 154 23.18 14.87 7.65
C TYR A 154 23.83 16.20 7.26
N ARG A 155 23.55 17.29 7.96
CA ARG A 155 24.21 18.59 7.77
C ARG A 155 24.64 19.17 9.13
N PRO A 156 25.95 19.36 9.39
CA PRO A 156 26.46 19.90 10.65
C PRO A 156 25.84 21.25 11.04
N SER A 157 25.40 22.03 10.06
CA SER A 157 24.75 23.33 10.24
C SER A 157 23.24 23.27 10.53
N GLU A 158 22.57 22.16 10.21
CA GLU A 158 21.12 21.99 10.39
C GLU A 158 20.77 21.12 11.60
N GLY A 159 21.75 20.35 12.10
CA GLY A 159 21.64 19.50 13.28
C GLY A 159 21.86 20.17 14.62
N ILE A 160 21.86 21.50 14.71
CA ILE A 160 22.18 22.22 15.95
C ILE A 160 21.29 21.74 17.11
N ILE A 161 19.98 21.61 16.87
CA ILE A 161 19.03 21.11 17.88
C ILE A 161 19.40 19.68 18.29
N MET A 162 19.67 18.80 17.32
CA MET A 162 20.01 17.42 17.62
C MET A 162 21.35 17.33 18.35
N GLN A 163 22.36 18.13 18.02
CA GLN A 163 23.64 18.16 18.74
C GLN A 163 23.49 18.63 20.19
N LEU A 164 22.61 19.60 20.43
CA LEU A 164 22.31 20.17 21.76
C LEU A 164 21.45 19.24 22.64
N MET A 165 20.81 18.21 22.07
CA MET A 165 20.02 17.25 22.82
C MET A 165 20.89 16.24 23.58
N ASP A 166 20.47 15.90 24.79
CA ASP A 166 21.08 14.81 25.55
C ASP A 166 20.93 13.47 24.80
N ASN A 167 21.90 12.57 24.97
CA ASN A 167 21.97 11.27 24.30
C ASN A 167 20.73 10.41 24.58
N LYS A 168 20.14 10.55 25.76
CA LYS A 168 18.88 9.88 26.12
C LYS A 168 17.70 10.38 25.28
N VAL A 169 17.65 11.68 24.98
CA VAL A 169 16.57 12.27 24.19
C VAL A 169 16.75 11.93 22.71
N LYS A 170 17.99 11.92 22.22
CA LYS A 170 18.32 11.44 20.86
C LYS A 170 17.85 10.00 20.62
N ALA A 171 18.01 9.13 21.61
CA ALA A 171 17.60 7.72 21.52
C ALA A 171 16.08 7.54 21.33
N ILE A 172 15.26 8.46 21.84
CA ILE A 172 13.79 8.41 21.75
C ILE A 172 13.27 9.22 20.57
N TYR A 173 14.00 10.25 20.14
CA TYR A 173 13.61 11.14 19.05
C TYR A 173 13.29 10.39 17.76
N LEU A 174 14.23 9.56 17.29
CA LEU A 174 14.06 8.84 16.03
C LEU A 174 12.86 7.86 16.07
N PRO A 175 12.71 6.99 17.08
CA PRO A 175 11.51 6.17 17.23
C PRO A 175 10.21 6.97 17.28
N THR A 176 10.21 8.13 17.94
CA THR A 176 9.02 9.00 18.05
C THR A 176 8.69 9.66 16.72
N ALA A 177 9.68 10.17 16.00
CA ALA A 177 9.49 10.75 14.67
C ALA A 177 8.98 9.70 13.67
N MET A 178 9.53 8.48 13.70
CA MET A 178 9.05 7.36 12.90
C MET A 178 7.61 6.98 13.25
N TYR A 179 7.26 6.99 14.54
CA TYR A 179 5.89 6.74 15.00
C TYR A 179 4.90 7.78 14.47
N LEU A 180 5.23 9.07 14.56
CA LEU A 180 4.40 10.15 14.02
C LEU A 180 4.22 10.03 12.51
N LEU A 181 5.31 9.74 11.78
CA LEU A 181 5.25 9.47 10.35
C LEU A 181 4.38 8.25 10.02
N GLY A 182 4.48 7.20 10.84
CA GLY A 182 3.64 6.00 10.71
C GLY A 182 2.16 6.31 10.89
N LEU A 183 1.78 7.09 11.90
CA LEU A 183 0.40 7.55 12.08
C LEU A 183 -0.10 8.33 10.86
N LEU A 184 0.74 9.23 10.33
CA LEU A 184 0.41 10.04 9.16
C LEU A 184 0.18 9.18 7.92
N LEU A 185 1.07 8.23 7.65
CA LEU A 185 0.96 7.30 6.52
C LEU A 185 -0.30 6.42 6.64
N THR A 186 -0.63 5.97 7.86
CA THR A 186 -1.87 5.22 8.11
C THR A 186 -3.10 6.08 7.80
N PHE A 187 -3.02 7.41 7.95
CA PHE A 187 -4.13 8.32 7.60
C PHE A 187 -4.42 8.40 6.09
N LEU A 188 -3.45 8.04 5.25
CA LEU A 188 -3.64 7.98 3.78
C LEU A 188 -4.35 6.70 3.33
N VAL A 189 -4.46 5.70 4.19
CA VAL A 189 -5.04 4.40 3.88
C VAL A 189 -6.47 4.48 3.30
N PRO A 190 -7.40 5.32 3.82
CA PRO A 190 -8.75 5.47 3.27
C PRO A 190 -8.82 5.96 1.82
N VAL A 191 -7.84 6.75 1.37
CA VAL A 191 -7.77 7.31 0.01
C VAL A 191 -7.75 6.20 -1.05
N PHE A 192 -7.16 5.04 -0.72
CA PHE A 192 -7.07 3.92 -1.64
C PHE A 192 -8.38 3.14 -1.78
N PHE A 193 -9.28 3.21 -0.81
CA PHE A 193 -10.63 2.64 -0.93
C PHE A 193 -11.56 3.55 -1.73
N TYR A 194 -11.43 4.86 -1.54
CA TYR A 194 -12.26 5.87 -2.20
C TYR A 194 -11.34 6.84 -2.94
N PRO A 195 -10.77 6.43 -4.10
CA PRO A 195 -10.08 7.39 -4.95
C PRO A 195 -11.08 8.46 -5.37
N ALA A 196 -10.64 9.72 -5.43
CA ALA A 196 -11.44 10.79 -5.99
C ALA A 196 -11.88 10.32 -7.36
N GLN A 197 -13.20 10.34 -7.59
CA GLN A 197 -13.72 10.34 -8.95
C GLN A 197 -13.32 11.71 -9.52
N PHE A 198 -12.06 11.86 -9.91
CA PHE A 198 -11.73 12.84 -10.92
C PHE A 198 -12.65 12.46 -12.08
N GLU A 199 -13.51 13.40 -12.48
CA GLU A 199 -14.23 13.31 -13.74
C GLU A 199 -13.17 13.20 -14.85
N VAL A 200 -12.68 11.99 -15.09
CA VAL A 200 -11.87 11.66 -16.24
C VAL A 200 -12.85 11.54 -17.40
N GLY A 201 -13.41 12.68 -17.79
CA GLY A 201 -13.83 12.92 -19.16
C GLY A 201 -12.59 13.05 -20.03
N ALA A 202 -11.80 11.99 -20.18
CA ALA A 202 -10.77 11.86 -21.21
C ALA A 202 -10.09 10.47 -21.12
N ALA A 203 -10.23 9.69 -22.19
CA ALA A 203 -9.56 8.41 -22.42
C ALA A 203 -10.16 7.20 -21.71
N ASP A 204 -11.27 6.76 -22.29
CA ASP A 204 -11.83 5.41 -22.31
C ASP A 204 -10.83 4.39 -22.94
N ASP A 205 -9.58 4.37 -22.45
CA ASP A 205 -8.49 3.51 -22.92
C ASP A 205 -7.81 2.78 -21.75
N HIS A 206 -8.63 2.19 -20.86
CA HIS A 206 -8.13 1.04 -20.10
C HIS A 206 -7.88 -0.09 -21.11
N PRO A 207 -6.67 -0.68 -21.17
CA PRO A 207 -6.43 -1.82 -22.03
C PRO A 207 -7.30 -2.96 -21.50
N LYS A 208 -8.42 -3.21 -22.20
CA LYS A 208 -9.34 -4.32 -21.95
C LYS A 208 -8.48 -5.55 -21.73
N GLY A 209 -8.40 -5.98 -20.47
CA GLY A 209 -7.67 -7.17 -20.06
C GLY A 209 -8.09 -8.29 -21.00
N ARG A 210 -7.11 -8.79 -21.77
CA ARG A 210 -7.21 -9.72 -22.90
C ARG A 210 -8.45 -10.62 -22.79
N LYS A 211 -9.60 -10.14 -23.27
CA LYS A 211 -10.83 -10.94 -23.33
C LYS A 211 -10.47 -12.11 -24.24
N LYS A 212 -10.44 -13.34 -23.72
CA LYS A 212 -10.14 -14.52 -24.53
C LYS A 212 -11.21 -14.59 -25.61
N LEU A 213 -10.86 -14.12 -26.82
CA LEU A 213 -11.71 -14.20 -28.00
C LEU A 213 -12.21 -15.63 -28.13
N SER A 214 -13.52 -15.78 -28.27
CA SER A 214 -14.17 -17.07 -28.47
C SER A 214 -13.58 -17.76 -29.71
N ARG A 215 -13.64 -19.10 -29.81
CA ARG A 215 -13.15 -19.82 -31.00
C ARG A 215 -13.78 -19.27 -32.29
N ALA A 216 -15.04 -18.81 -32.23
CA ALA A 216 -15.73 -18.20 -33.36
C ALA A 216 -15.12 -16.84 -33.73
N GLU A 217 -14.84 -15.98 -32.75
CA GLU A 217 -14.24 -14.67 -32.98
C GLU A 217 -12.80 -14.77 -33.51
N ARG A 218 -12.03 -15.76 -33.04
CA ARG A 218 -10.67 -16.02 -33.58
C ARG A 218 -10.71 -16.45 -35.04
N LYS A 219 -11.71 -17.25 -35.44
CA LYS A 219 -11.88 -17.70 -36.82
C LYS A 219 -12.28 -16.53 -37.74
N ALA A 220 -13.19 -15.67 -37.27
CA ALA A 220 -13.60 -14.46 -37.98
C ALA A 220 -12.45 -13.44 -38.16
N LEU A 221 -11.60 -13.29 -37.14
CA LEU A 221 -10.46 -12.35 -37.19
C LEU A 221 -9.33 -12.85 -38.09
N LYS A 222 -9.11 -14.18 -38.18
CA LYS A 222 -8.23 -14.79 -39.19
C LYS A 222 -8.77 -14.60 -40.61
N ALA A 223 -10.07 -14.80 -40.83
CA ALA A 223 -10.69 -14.58 -42.14
C ALA A 223 -10.58 -13.13 -42.60
N ARG A 224 -10.81 -12.16 -41.70
CA ARG A 224 -10.62 -10.73 -42.01
C ARG A 224 -9.18 -10.35 -42.34
N LYS A 225 -8.19 -10.95 -41.68
CA LYS A 225 -6.77 -10.71 -41.99
C LYS A 225 -6.34 -11.33 -43.32
N ALA A 226 -6.91 -12.48 -43.71
CA ALA A 226 -6.65 -13.10 -45.00
C ALA A 226 -7.16 -12.23 -46.16
N ASN A 227 -8.37 -11.70 -46.06
CA ASN A 227 -8.94 -10.83 -47.11
C ASN A 227 -8.20 -9.49 -47.24
N LYS A 228 -7.65 -8.97 -46.13
CA LYS A 228 -6.91 -7.70 -46.15
C LYS A 228 -5.53 -7.83 -46.81
N PHE A 229 -4.91 -9.02 -46.75
CA PHE A 229 -3.67 -9.30 -47.47
C PHE A 229 -3.91 -9.45 -48.98
N SER A 230 -5.02 -10.07 -49.40
CA SER A 230 -5.35 -10.19 -50.83
C SER A 230 -5.67 -8.86 -51.51
N GLU A 231 -6.15 -7.84 -50.80
CA GLU A 231 -6.36 -6.50 -51.38
C GLU A 231 -5.05 -5.72 -51.54
N THR A 232 -4.08 -5.89 -50.63
CA THR A 232 -2.79 -5.18 -50.69
C THR A 232 -1.83 -5.71 -51.75
N ASP A 233 -1.97 -6.96 -52.17
CA ASP A 233 -1.12 -7.56 -53.21
C ASP A 233 -1.58 -7.21 -54.64
N VAL A 234 -2.82 -6.75 -54.82
CA VAL A 234 -3.35 -6.32 -56.13
C VAL A 234 -2.92 -4.88 -56.50
N HIS A 235 -2.54 -4.06 -55.50
CA HIS A 235 -2.14 -2.66 -55.72
C HIS A 235 -0.62 -2.42 -55.78
N LYS A 236 0.19 -3.49 -55.84
CA LYS A 236 1.66 -3.41 -56.03
C LYS A 236 2.14 -4.13 -57.30
N GLY A 237 1.31 -4.16 -58.34
CA GLY A 237 1.70 -4.52 -59.70
C GLY A 237 2.17 -3.31 -60.49
#